data_AF-A0A090MTJ6-F1
#
_entry.id   AF-A0A090MTJ6-F1
#
_cell.length_a   1.000
_cell.length_b   1.000
_cell.length_c   1.000
_cell.angle_alpha   90.00
_cell.angle_beta   90.00
_cell.angle_gamma   90.00
#
_symmetry.space_group_name_H-M   'P 1'
#
loop_
_entity.id
_entity.type
_entity.pdbx_description
1 polymer ?
#
loop_
_entity_poly.entity_id
_entity_poly.type
_entity_poly.pdbx_seq_one_letter_code
_entity_poly.pdbx_strand_id
1 'polypeptide(L)'
;MSQMVIGNDSELFMGDSNNPYEIKHIMQIKLHNLENFKTNLTKFENVRFQNFKILYIDWDELQKKNHNSNTTLGFYIGTKNTGMYKISYTVGYYDGFTFDGLEERPIICTVNQCDFGYFFFDKELNYEKLNEKGNIYTVEYAVLLIVKSLSNIIVLQEVSYHKMNINIGLCPYINWVSKKGPLKFIPEDHIKDNGYFESSNGNAHIIIPFFKKSLDSNFFSCGKFKQPTLNDISIGYNLKYQNNENRYERKINPSHDNINCKNENDQEKYYFFAYSENYTNYMGERRMDKIDISFDKNYKIYAGQSIYIYPRGKIENFIKTYHPF
;
A
#
# COMPACT_ATOMS: atom_id res chain seq x y z
N MET A 1 -50.95 1.44 -10.45
CA MET A 1 -49.60 2.02 -10.50
C MET A 1 -48.86 1.56 -9.26
N SER A 2 -47.97 0.59 -9.40
CA SER A 2 -47.09 0.17 -8.30
C SER A 2 -46.01 1.24 -8.16
N GLN A 3 -46.02 2.00 -7.07
CA GLN A 3 -44.93 2.90 -6.74
C GLN A 3 -43.69 2.04 -6.48
N MET A 4 -42.70 2.17 -7.37
CA MET A 4 -41.38 1.60 -7.21
C MET A 4 -40.75 2.29 -5.99
N VAL A 5 -40.79 1.64 -4.84
CA VAL A 5 -40.11 2.10 -3.63
C VAL A 5 -38.61 1.98 -3.92
N ILE A 6 -37.98 3.09 -4.28
CA ILE A 6 -36.52 3.18 -4.39
C ILE A 6 -35.99 3.00 -2.98
N GLY A 7 -35.43 1.83 -2.68
CA GLY A 7 -34.84 1.54 -1.38
C GLY A 7 -33.64 2.46 -1.11
N ASN A 8 -33.42 2.82 0.14
CA ASN A 8 -32.27 3.63 0.60
C ASN A 8 -30.97 2.81 0.67
N ASP A 9 -30.88 1.72 -0.09
CA ASP A 9 -29.79 0.77 -0.04
C ASP A 9 -28.75 1.16 -1.08
N SER A 10 -27.49 1.30 -0.68
CA SER A 10 -26.38 1.52 -1.61
C SER A 10 -25.77 0.18 -2.00
N GLU A 11 -25.46 0.00 -3.27
CA GLU A 11 -24.78 -1.20 -3.76
C GLU A 11 -23.32 -0.89 -4.05
N LEU A 12 -22.45 -1.47 -3.22
CA LEU A 12 -21.02 -1.49 -3.50
C LEU A 12 -20.67 -2.77 -4.22
N PHE A 13 -19.72 -2.68 -5.14
CA PHE A 13 -19.13 -3.85 -5.74
C PHE A 13 -17.63 -3.85 -5.48
N MET A 14 -17.10 -5.04 -5.34
CA MET A 14 -15.70 -5.28 -5.07
C MET A 14 -15.14 -6.20 -6.12
N GLY A 15 -13.95 -5.88 -6.58
CA GLY A 15 -13.21 -6.69 -7.52
C GLY A 15 -11.73 -6.70 -7.22
N ASP A 16 -11.00 -7.50 -8.00
CA ASP A 16 -9.56 -7.61 -7.93
C ASP A 16 -8.92 -6.55 -8.81
N SER A 17 -7.90 -5.87 -8.29
CA SER A 17 -7.17 -4.84 -9.05
C SER A 17 -6.55 -5.38 -10.35
N ASN A 18 -6.27 -6.69 -10.45
CA ASN A 18 -5.78 -7.31 -11.68
C ASN A 18 -6.81 -7.37 -12.81
N ASN A 19 -8.09 -7.40 -12.48
CA ASN A 19 -9.17 -7.49 -13.46
C ASN A 19 -10.33 -6.56 -13.04
N PRO A 20 -10.19 -5.25 -13.27
CA PRO A 20 -11.17 -4.26 -12.82
C PRO A 20 -12.54 -4.39 -13.50
N TYR A 21 -12.64 -5.20 -14.55
CA TYR A 21 -13.90 -5.46 -15.26
C TYR A 21 -14.67 -6.66 -14.70
N GLU A 22 -14.03 -7.48 -13.86
CA GLU A 22 -14.66 -8.65 -13.26
C GLU A 22 -15.13 -8.33 -11.84
N ILE A 23 -16.43 -8.14 -11.71
CA ILE A 23 -17.08 -7.90 -10.42
C ILE A 23 -17.15 -9.24 -9.67
N LYS A 24 -16.40 -9.34 -8.58
CA LYS A 24 -16.29 -10.59 -7.80
C LYS A 24 -17.32 -10.66 -6.70
N HIS A 25 -17.68 -9.52 -6.12
CA HIS A 25 -18.62 -9.46 -5.02
C HIS A 25 -19.48 -8.20 -5.11
N ILE A 26 -20.78 -8.34 -4.83
CA ILE A 26 -21.71 -7.22 -4.68
C ILE A 26 -22.19 -7.24 -3.25
N MET A 27 -22.01 -6.12 -2.56
CA MET A 27 -22.42 -5.90 -1.18
C MET A 27 -23.54 -4.87 -1.16
N GLN A 28 -24.71 -5.29 -0.66
CA GLN A 28 -25.81 -4.37 -0.40
C GLN A 28 -25.66 -3.78 1.00
N ILE A 29 -25.56 -2.46 1.09
CA ILE A 29 -25.35 -1.74 2.34
C ILE A 29 -26.63 -1.06 2.78
N LYS A 30 -27.13 -1.49 3.94
CA LYS A 30 -28.23 -0.85 4.65
C LYS A 30 -27.67 0.00 5.79
N LEU A 31 -27.36 1.27 5.52
CA LEU A 31 -26.64 2.16 6.44
C LEU A 31 -27.24 2.22 7.86
N HIS A 32 -28.56 2.23 7.96
CA HIS A 32 -29.27 2.25 9.24
C HIS A 32 -29.05 0.97 10.08
N ASN A 33 -28.81 -0.16 9.43
CA ASN A 33 -28.58 -1.46 10.07
C ASN A 33 -27.11 -1.70 10.42
N LEU A 34 -26.19 -0.85 9.97
CA LEU A 34 -24.78 -0.96 10.36
C LEU A 34 -24.61 -0.72 11.86
N GLU A 35 -23.63 -1.41 12.45
CA GLU A 35 -23.25 -1.22 13.84
C GLU A 35 -22.74 0.21 14.06
N ASN A 36 -23.12 0.82 15.19
CA ASN A 36 -22.57 2.10 15.60
C ASN A 36 -21.11 1.94 16.02
N PHE A 37 -20.22 2.77 15.49
CA PHE A 37 -18.84 2.78 15.90
C PHE A 37 -18.69 3.48 17.26
N LYS A 38 -18.34 2.72 18.30
CA LYS A 38 -18.20 3.24 19.67
C LYS A 38 -16.89 4.02 19.79
N THR A 39 -16.96 5.35 19.65
CA THR A 39 -15.82 6.26 19.81
C THR A 39 -16.27 7.62 20.32
N ASN A 40 -15.36 8.36 20.93
CA ASN A 40 -15.56 9.76 21.32
C ASN A 40 -15.31 10.74 20.16
N LEU A 41 -14.87 10.23 19.00
CA LEU A 41 -14.66 11.04 17.80
C LEU A 41 -16.02 11.46 17.22
N THR A 42 -16.25 12.78 17.14
CA THR A 42 -17.48 13.37 16.61
C THR A 42 -17.28 14.07 15.27
N LYS A 43 -16.03 14.14 14.80
CA LYS A 43 -15.67 14.76 13.52
C LYS A 43 -14.34 14.23 12.99
N PHE A 44 -14.14 14.42 11.69
CA PHE A 44 -12.87 14.30 11.00
C PHE A 44 -12.68 15.54 10.13
N GLU A 45 -11.57 16.25 10.33
CA GLU A 45 -11.32 17.52 9.64
C GLU A 45 -12.49 18.50 9.81
N ASN A 46 -13.08 18.94 8.70
CA ASN A 46 -14.23 19.82 8.64
C ASN A 46 -15.58 19.08 8.60
N VAL A 47 -15.60 17.75 8.72
CA VAL A 47 -16.79 16.92 8.62
C VAL A 47 -17.21 16.40 10.00
N ARG A 48 -18.39 16.81 10.47
CA ARG A 48 -19.04 16.30 11.69
C ARG A 48 -19.89 15.08 11.39
N PHE A 49 -19.91 14.14 12.32
CA PHE A 49 -20.62 12.89 12.18
C PHE A 49 -21.99 12.99 12.85
N GLN A 50 -23.07 12.84 12.09
CA GLN A 50 -24.41 12.68 12.67
C GLN A 50 -24.62 11.23 13.11
N ASN A 51 -24.40 10.27 12.21
CA ASN A 51 -24.46 8.84 12.51
C ASN A 51 -23.12 8.19 12.16
N PHE A 52 -22.40 7.71 13.18
CA PHE A 52 -21.10 7.07 12.98
C PHE A 52 -21.22 5.54 13.04
N LYS A 53 -20.94 4.89 11.90
CA LYS A 53 -21.06 3.46 11.69
C LYS A 53 -19.70 2.81 11.40
N ILE A 54 -19.67 1.49 11.51
CA ILE A 54 -18.54 0.66 11.10
C ILE A 54 -19.01 -0.39 10.08
N LEU A 55 -18.16 -0.65 9.08
CA LEU A 55 -18.38 -1.70 8.09
C LEU A 55 -17.13 -2.58 8.01
N TYR A 56 -17.33 -3.89 8.14
CA TYR A 56 -16.27 -4.88 8.02
C TYR A 56 -16.27 -5.48 6.61
N ILE A 57 -15.09 -5.47 5.99
CA ILE A 57 -14.82 -6.08 4.71
C ILE A 57 -14.10 -7.40 4.94
N ASP A 58 -14.70 -8.52 4.55
CA ASP A 58 -14.07 -9.84 4.67
C ASP A 58 -13.11 -10.09 3.50
N TRP A 59 -11.82 -10.00 3.79
CA TRP A 59 -10.75 -10.18 2.81
C TRP A 59 -10.69 -11.61 2.27
N ASP A 60 -10.91 -12.61 3.13
CA ASP A 60 -10.80 -14.01 2.75
C ASP A 60 -11.94 -14.41 1.79
N GLU A 61 -13.15 -13.84 1.96
CA GLU A 61 -14.24 -14.03 1.00
C GLU A 61 -13.93 -13.47 -0.39
N LEU A 62 -13.22 -12.33 -0.46
CA LEU A 62 -12.80 -11.73 -1.72
C LEU A 62 -11.76 -12.61 -2.42
N GLN A 63 -10.85 -13.22 -1.66
CA GLN A 63 -9.84 -14.13 -2.20
C GLN A 63 -10.44 -15.45 -2.72
N LYS A 64 -11.44 -16.03 -2.04
CA LYS A 64 -12.03 -17.34 -2.43
C LYS A 64 -12.65 -17.34 -3.82
N LYS A 65 -13.21 -16.21 -4.26
CA LYS A 65 -13.85 -16.08 -5.58
C LYS A 65 -12.86 -15.91 -6.72
N ASN A 66 -11.57 -15.88 -6.41
CA ASN A 66 -10.50 -15.80 -7.38
C ASN A 66 -10.14 -17.19 -7.89
N HIS A 67 -10.90 -17.69 -8.87
CA HIS A 67 -10.75 -19.05 -9.40
C HIS A 67 -9.36 -19.36 -9.99
N ASN A 68 -8.51 -18.35 -10.24
CA ASN A 68 -7.27 -18.52 -10.99
C ASN A 68 -6.00 -17.85 -10.43
N SER A 69 -5.98 -17.29 -9.22
CA SER A 69 -4.68 -16.80 -8.72
C SER A 69 -4.55 -16.67 -7.21
N ASN A 70 -3.39 -17.11 -6.70
CA ASN A 70 -2.82 -16.71 -5.41
C ASN A 70 -2.34 -15.24 -5.41
N THR A 71 -2.83 -14.40 -6.33
CA THR A 71 -2.30 -13.07 -6.62
C THR A 71 -3.44 -12.06 -6.81
N THR A 72 -4.18 -11.74 -5.75
CA THR A 72 -4.90 -10.47 -5.71
C THR A 72 -3.86 -9.36 -5.55
N LEU A 73 -3.73 -8.39 -6.47
CA LEU A 73 -2.79 -7.27 -6.31
C LEU A 73 -3.36 -6.16 -5.43
N GLY A 74 -4.07 -6.55 -4.36
CA GLY A 74 -5.03 -5.70 -3.67
C GLY A 74 -6.45 -5.82 -4.24
N PHE A 75 -7.25 -4.79 -4.05
CA PHE A 75 -8.65 -4.77 -4.48
C PHE A 75 -9.14 -3.34 -4.72
N TYR A 76 -10.28 -3.23 -5.38
CA TYR A 76 -10.99 -1.98 -5.55
C TYR A 76 -12.45 -2.11 -5.13
N ILE A 77 -13.02 -1.01 -4.65
CA ILE A 77 -14.43 -0.87 -4.33
C ILE A 77 -14.99 0.20 -5.24
N GLY A 78 -16.02 -0.15 -6.00
CA GLY A 78 -16.80 0.79 -6.78
C GLY A 78 -18.26 0.78 -6.34
N THR A 79 -19.06 1.61 -7.00
CA THR A 79 -20.52 1.61 -6.84
C THR A 79 -21.21 1.36 -8.17
N LYS A 80 -22.23 0.50 -8.18
CA LYS A 80 -23.14 0.36 -9.34
C LYS A 80 -24.31 1.33 -9.23
N ASN A 81 -24.71 1.57 -7.99
CA ASN A 81 -25.84 2.40 -7.64
C ASN A 81 -25.57 2.95 -6.25
N THR A 82 -25.44 4.27 -6.15
CA THR A 82 -25.29 4.95 -4.87
C THR A 82 -26.63 5.11 -4.14
N GLY A 83 -27.73 4.76 -4.82
CA GLY A 83 -29.09 4.95 -4.34
C GLY A 83 -29.42 6.44 -4.35
N MET A 84 -29.78 6.96 -3.17
CA MET A 84 -30.06 8.38 -2.98
C MET A 84 -28.88 9.19 -2.44
N TYR A 85 -27.76 8.52 -2.12
CA TYR A 85 -26.61 9.15 -1.49
C TYR A 85 -25.53 9.49 -2.52
N LYS A 86 -24.78 10.54 -2.22
CA LYS A 86 -23.46 10.79 -2.77
C LYS A 86 -22.45 10.21 -1.79
N ILE A 87 -21.46 9.49 -2.30
CA ILE A 87 -20.50 8.74 -1.47
C ILE A 87 -19.13 9.38 -1.63
N SER A 88 -18.70 10.09 -0.59
CA SER A 88 -17.33 10.62 -0.52
C SER A 88 -16.47 9.73 0.37
N TYR A 89 -15.17 9.64 0.13
CA TYR A 89 -14.27 8.85 0.97
C TYR A 89 -12.94 9.57 1.19
N THR A 90 -12.26 9.22 2.29
CA THR A 90 -10.92 9.73 2.57
C THR A 90 -9.90 9.08 1.67
N VAL A 91 -9.11 9.88 0.97
CA VAL A 91 -8.09 9.38 0.06
C VAL A 91 -6.80 9.09 0.83
N GLY A 92 -6.07 8.07 0.38
CA GLY A 92 -4.76 7.73 0.91
C GLY A 92 -3.72 8.79 0.58
N TYR A 93 -3.09 8.62 -0.58
CA TYR A 93 -2.14 9.57 -1.13
C TYR A 93 -2.67 10.12 -2.45
N TYR A 94 -3.21 11.35 -2.43
CA TYR A 94 -3.59 12.08 -3.64
C TYR A 94 -3.37 13.59 -3.44
N ASP A 95 -2.89 14.26 -4.48
CA ASP A 95 -2.32 15.60 -4.36
C ASP A 95 -3.41 16.65 -4.07
N GLY A 96 -3.38 17.19 -2.85
CA GLY A 96 -4.17 18.35 -2.44
C GLY A 96 -5.61 18.09 -1.95
N PHE A 97 -6.19 16.91 -2.19
CA PHE A 97 -7.55 16.58 -1.77
C PHE A 97 -7.58 15.65 -0.55
N THR A 98 -8.50 15.92 0.38
CA THR A 98 -8.75 15.04 1.54
C THR A 98 -9.82 14.00 1.23
N PHE A 99 -10.78 14.38 0.38
CA PHE A 99 -11.91 13.54 -0.02
C PHE A 99 -11.97 13.36 -1.53
N ASP A 100 -12.43 12.21 -1.98
CA ASP A 100 -12.79 11.92 -3.38
C ASP A 100 -14.18 11.28 -3.42
N GLY A 101 -14.78 11.23 -4.61
CA GLY A 101 -16.13 10.70 -4.85
C GLY A 101 -16.09 9.31 -5.45
N LEU A 102 -16.88 8.39 -4.88
CA LEU A 102 -16.95 7.01 -5.38
C LEU A 102 -17.62 6.92 -6.76
N GLU A 103 -18.39 7.95 -7.13
CA GLU A 103 -18.99 8.10 -8.45
C GLU A 103 -17.94 8.39 -9.54
N GLU A 104 -16.86 9.09 -9.17
CA GLU A 104 -15.80 9.51 -10.10
C GLU A 104 -14.66 8.49 -10.11
N ARG A 105 -14.28 7.97 -8.93
CA ARG A 105 -13.13 7.09 -8.79
C ARG A 105 -13.39 5.94 -7.81
N PRO A 106 -13.09 4.69 -8.21
CA PRO A 106 -13.16 3.58 -7.29
C PRO A 106 -12.12 3.75 -6.19
N ILE A 107 -12.47 3.33 -4.99
CA ILE A 107 -11.55 3.17 -3.87
C ILE A 107 -10.60 2.05 -4.19
N ILE A 108 -9.32 2.26 -4.00
CA ILE A 108 -8.31 1.23 -4.23
C ILE A 108 -7.52 0.95 -2.96
N CYS A 109 -7.16 -0.31 -2.75
CA CYS A 109 -6.16 -0.71 -1.78
C CYS A 109 -5.21 -1.69 -2.46
N THR A 110 -4.19 -1.14 -3.10
CA THR A 110 -3.19 -1.83 -3.93
C THR A 110 -1.79 -1.36 -3.55
N VAL A 111 -0.75 -1.80 -4.26
CA VAL A 111 0.60 -1.25 -4.04
C VAL A 111 0.66 0.28 -4.18
N ASN A 112 -0.23 0.89 -4.97
CA ASN A 112 -0.17 2.32 -5.30
C ASN A 112 -0.67 3.23 -4.17
N GLN A 113 -1.75 2.85 -3.52
CA GLN A 113 -2.33 3.55 -2.38
C GLN A 113 -3.40 2.66 -1.74
N CYS A 114 -3.81 3.02 -0.54
CA CYS A 114 -4.97 2.43 0.12
C CYS A 114 -5.89 3.53 0.67
N ASP A 115 -7.04 3.69 0.02
CA ASP A 115 -8.07 4.70 0.33
C ASP A 115 -9.01 4.23 1.45
N PHE A 116 -8.53 3.30 2.28
CA PHE A 116 -9.27 2.81 3.42
C PHE A 116 -9.32 3.87 4.51
N GLY A 117 -10.50 4.05 5.08
CA GLY A 117 -10.74 5.07 6.09
C GLY A 117 -12.22 5.38 6.22
N TYR A 118 -12.54 6.66 6.21
CA TYR A 118 -13.92 7.13 6.35
C TYR A 118 -14.62 7.26 5.01
N PHE A 119 -15.85 6.77 4.98
CA PHE A 119 -16.81 6.97 3.91
C PHE A 119 -17.93 7.84 4.44
N PHE A 120 -18.36 8.79 3.64
CA PHE A 120 -19.40 9.74 3.98
C PHE A 120 -20.54 9.56 2.99
N PHE A 121 -21.73 9.29 3.52
CA PHE A 121 -22.94 9.13 2.74
C PHE A 121 -23.84 10.31 3.08
N ASP A 122 -24.15 11.12 2.08
CA ASP A 122 -25.00 12.30 2.23
C ASP A 122 -25.81 12.52 0.96
N LYS A 123 -27.05 12.98 1.06
CA LYS A 123 -27.92 13.16 -0.12
C LYS A 123 -27.55 14.39 -0.94
N GLU A 124 -26.95 15.39 -0.31
CA GLU A 124 -26.68 16.68 -0.92
C GLU A 124 -25.17 16.95 -1.06
N LEU A 125 -24.39 16.59 -0.03
CA LEU A 125 -22.96 16.87 0.06
C LEU A 125 -22.15 15.84 -0.75
N ASN A 126 -21.31 16.32 -1.66
CA ASN A 126 -20.31 15.52 -2.39
C ASN A 126 -18.88 15.88 -1.94
N TYR A 127 -17.90 15.13 -2.45
CA TYR A 127 -16.51 15.29 -2.09
C TYR A 127 -15.97 16.69 -2.40
N GLU A 128 -16.40 17.32 -3.50
CA GLU A 128 -15.99 18.69 -3.86
C GLU A 128 -16.36 19.68 -2.74
N LYS A 129 -17.63 19.63 -2.31
CA LYS A 129 -18.13 20.47 -1.23
C LYS A 129 -17.40 20.18 0.08
N LEU A 130 -17.14 18.91 0.40
CA LEU A 130 -16.39 18.53 1.60
C LEU A 130 -14.93 19.01 1.57
N ASN A 131 -14.32 19.20 0.40
CA ASN A 131 -12.96 19.74 0.27
C ASN A 131 -12.90 21.29 0.34
N GLU A 132 -14.04 22.00 0.38
CA GLU A 132 -14.05 23.45 0.54
C GLU A 132 -13.48 23.89 1.90
N LYS A 133 -12.49 24.79 1.87
CA LYS A 133 -11.84 25.29 3.08
C LYS A 133 -12.72 26.29 3.82
N GLY A 134 -12.72 26.23 5.14
CA GLY A 134 -13.36 27.22 6.04
C GLY A 134 -14.80 26.92 6.43
N ASN A 135 -15.47 25.99 5.75
CA ASN A 135 -16.81 25.53 6.10
C ASN A 135 -16.74 24.26 6.95
N ILE A 136 -17.70 24.08 7.86
CA ILE A 136 -17.90 22.85 8.62
C ILE A 136 -19.19 22.20 8.13
N TYR A 137 -19.08 20.95 7.71
CA TYR A 137 -20.20 20.16 7.19
C TYR A 137 -20.63 19.11 8.20
N THR A 138 -21.90 18.75 8.20
CA THR A 138 -22.41 17.60 8.95
C THR A 138 -22.99 16.63 7.95
N VAL A 139 -22.50 15.40 7.94
CA VAL A 139 -22.94 14.35 7.01
C VAL A 139 -23.92 13.42 7.69
N GLU A 140 -24.91 12.93 6.95
CA GLU A 140 -25.91 12.00 7.48
C GLU A 140 -25.28 10.73 8.08
N TYR A 141 -24.36 10.10 7.34
CA TYR A 141 -23.61 8.94 7.82
C TYR A 141 -22.11 9.10 7.57
N ALA A 142 -21.32 8.83 8.60
CA ALA A 142 -19.91 8.50 8.48
C ALA A 142 -19.74 7.01 8.74
N VAL A 143 -19.06 6.29 7.86
CA VAL A 143 -18.82 4.84 7.96
C VAL A 143 -17.31 4.61 7.95
N LEU A 144 -16.78 4.00 8.99
CA LEU A 144 -15.39 3.54 9.01
C LEU A 144 -15.30 2.15 8.39
N LEU A 145 -14.51 2.00 7.33
CA LEU A 145 -14.22 0.68 6.76
C LEU A 145 -13.05 0.02 7.47
N ILE A 146 -13.24 -1.26 7.80
CA ILE A 146 -12.25 -2.11 8.47
C ILE A 146 -12.10 -3.41 7.69
N VAL A 147 -10.86 -3.84 7.45
CA VAL A 147 -10.59 -5.14 6.82
C VAL A 147 -10.50 -6.21 7.90
N LYS A 148 -11.25 -7.30 7.68
CA LYS A 148 -11.16 -8.54 8.44
C LYS A 148 -10.41 -9.57 7.60
N SER A 149 -9.37 -10.17 8.18
CA SER A 149 -8.60 -11.25 7.57
C SER A 149 -8.26 -12.31 8.62
N LEU A 150 -8.42 -13.58 8.29
CA LEU A 150 -8.07 -14.71 9.14
C LEU A 150 -6.55 -14.87 9.29
N SER A 151 -5.80 -14.63 8.21
CA SER A 151 -4.33 -14.71 8.21
C SER A 151 -3.67 -13.45 8.77
N ASN A 152 -4.41 -12.33 8.86
CA ASN A 152 -3.88 -10.99 9.11
C ASN A 152 -2.76 -10.62 8.12
N ILE A 153 -2.85 -11.11 6.89
CA ILE A 153 -1.88 -10.84 5.82
C ILE A 153 -2.64 -10.43 4.56
N ILE A 154 -2.24 -9.30 3.96
CA ILE A 154 -2.62 -8.93 2.60
C ILE A 154 -1.36 -8.97 1.73
N VAL A 155 -1.43 -9.80 0.70
CA VAL A 155 -0.38 -9.92 -0.30
C VAL A 155 -0.69 -8.94 -1.43
N LEU A 156 0.25 -8.04 -1.71
CA LEU A 156 0.16 -7.06 -2.78
C LEU A 156 0.61 -7.60 -4.12
N GLN A 157 1.57 -8.53 -4.16
CA GLN A 157 2.05 -9.18 -5.38
C GLN A 157 2.87 -10.43 -5.07
N GLU A 158 2.92 -11.36 -6.04
CA GLU A 158 3.96 -12.39 -6.10
C GLU A 158 5.18 -11.88 -6.87
N VAL A 159 6.35 -11.91 -6.22
CA VAL A 159 7.61 -11.48 -6.83
C VAL A 159 8.56 -12.67 -6.92
N SER A 160 9.19 -12.84 -8.08
CA SER A 160 10.22 -13.86 -8.22
C SER A 160 11.42 -13.56 -7.31
N TYR A 161 11.98 -14.60 -6.73
CA TYR A 161 13.08 -14.48 -5.78
C TYR A 161 14.16 -15.52 -6.07
N HIS A 162 15.40 -15.04 -6.12
CA HIS A 162 16.59 -15.86 -5.98
C HIS A 162 17.62 -15.05 -5.19
N LYS A 163 18.42 -15.70 -4.33
CA LYS A 163 19.42 -14.97 -3.51
C LYS A 163 20.39 -14.17 -4.37
N MET A 164 20.76 -14.67 -5.55
CA MET A 164 21.67 -13.96 -6.49
C MET A 164 20.95 -12.97 -7.42
N ASN A 165 19.62 -12.93 -7.40
CA ASN A 165 18.80 -12.10 -8.28
C ASN A 165 17.58 -11.60 -7.51
N ILE A 166 17.83 -10.65 -6.60
CA ILE A 166 16.82 -10.07 -5.73
C ILE A 166 16.15 -8.92 -6.48
N ASN A 167 14.84 -9.00 -6.71
CA ASN A 167 14.09 -7.93 -7.34
C ASN A 167 13.94 -6.73 -6.40
N ILE A 168 13.85 -5.55 -6.99
CA ILE A 168 13.60 -4.27 -6.32
C ILE A 168 12.24 -3.73 -6.74
N GLY A 169 11.53 -3.11 -5.81
CA GLY A 169 10.22 -2.54 -6.08
C GLY A 169 9.79 -1.55 -5.01
N LEU A 170 8.52 -1.18 -5.05
CA LEU A 170 7.90 -0.26 -4.12
C LEU A 170 7.34 -1.01 -2.92
N CYS A 171 7.66 -0.59 -1.71
CA CYS A 171 6.91 -0.96 -0.52
C CYS A 171 6.00 0.20 -0.12
N PRO A 172 4.76 -0.07 0.32
CA PRO A 172 3.99 0.89 1.09
C PRO A 172 4.80 1.51 2.22
N TYR A 173 4.57 2.79 2.47
CA TYR A 173 5.17 3.55 3.55
C TYR A 173 4.13 4.41 4.27
N ILE A 174 4.56 5.36 5.10
CA ILE A 174 3.69 6.05 6.07
C ILE A 174 2.45 6.71 5.46
N ASN A 175 2.54 7.20 4.22
CA ASN A 175 1.44 7.91 3.55
C ASN A 175 0.73 7.06 2.49
N TRP A 176 0.98 5.75 2.44
CA TRP A 176 0.25 4.83 1.56
C TRP A 176 -1.25 4.80 1.89
N VAL A 177 -1.58 5.04 3.16
CA VAL A 177 -2.95 5.27 3.67
C VAL A 177 -3.12 6.75 4.03
N SER A 178 -4.37 7.17 4.28
CA SER A 178 -4.64 8.57 4.57
C SER A 178 -3.82 9.06 5.77
N LYS A 179 -3.14 10.20 5.61
CA LYS A 179 -2.31 10.85 6.65
C LYS A 179 -3.09 11.11 7.94
N LYS A 180 -4.40 11.25 7.81
CA LYS A 180 -5.32 11.64 8.87
C LYS A 180 -6.31 10.50 9.06
N GLY A 181 -6.73 10.30 10.31
CA GLY A 181 -7.77 9.32 10.64
C GLY A 181 -7.27 8.19 11.52
N PRO A 182 -8.12 7.17 11.73
CA PRO A 182 -7.88 6.12 12.71
C PRO A 182 -7.03 4.98 12.15
N LEU A 183 -6.92 4.86 10.82
CA LEU A 183 -6.12 3.84 10.16
C LEU A 183 -4.72 4.39 9.88
N LYS A 184 -3.70 3.56 10.07
CA LYS A 184 -2.29 3.97 9.88
C LYS A 184 -1.49 2.84 9.26
N PHE A 185 -0.49 3.20 8.47
CA PHE A 185 0.52 2.25 8.01
C PHE A 185 1.81 2.46 8.80
N ILE A 186 2.34 1.38 9.39
CA ILE A 186 3.59 1.39 10.14
C ILE A 186 4.60 0.50 9.41
N PRO A 187 5.64 1.06 8.77
CA PRO A 187 6.69 0.30 8.11
C PRO A 187 7.42 -0.63 9.08
N GLU A 188 7.92 -1.77 8.59
CA GLU A 188 8.80 -2.63 9.39
C GLU A 188 10.13 -1.92 9.72
N ASP A 189 10.75 -2.27 10.83
CA ASP A 189 11.99 -1.63 11.31
C ASP A 189 13.13 -1.71 10.29
N HIS A 190 13.20 -2.79 9.51
CA HIS A 190 14.22 -2.98 8.48
C HIS A 190 13.96 -2.21 7.19
N ILE A 191 12.76 -1.64 7.04
CA ILE A 191 12.36 -0.79 5.91
C ILE A 191 12.57 0.67 6.27
N LYS A 192 12.22 1.03 7.53
CA LYS A 192 12.31 2.39 8.04
C LYS A 192 13.70 2.99 7.80
N ASP A 193 13.74 4.09 7.07
CA ASP A 193 14.94 4.85 6.71
C ASP A 193 16.03 4.06 5.95
N ASN A 194 15.69 2.87 5.42
CA ASN A 194 16.64 1.91 4.83
C ASN A 194 16.35 1.62 3.35
N GLY A 195 15.88 2.65 2.63
CA GLY A 195 15.56 2.59 1.22
C GLY A 195 15.57 3.98 0.58
N TYR A 196 15.18 4.05 -0.69
CA TYR A 196 15.11 5.31 -1.43
C TYR A 196 13.66 5.80 -1.50
N PHE A 197 13.44 7.08 -1.20
CA PHE A 197 12.12 7.69 -1.27
C PHE A 197 11.90 8.37 -2.61
N GLU A 198 10.68 8.26 -3.12
CA GLU A 198 10.21 9.13 -4.19
C GLU A 198 9.48 10.33 -3.56
N SER A 199 10.15 11.46 -3.52
CA SER A 199 9.64 12.68 -2.88
C SER A 199 8.34 13.17 -3.49
N SER A 200 8.12 12.93 -4.78
CA SER A 200 6.91 13.37 -5.47
C SER A 200 5.66 12.69 -4.90
N ASN A 201 5.78 11.47 -4.34
CA ASN A 201 4.65 10.77 -3.74
C ASN A 201 4.42 11.08 -2.24
N GLY A 202 5.07 12.13 -1.74
CA GLY A 202 4.96 12.54 -0.35
C GLY A 202 5.29 11.44 0.65
N ASN A 203 6.18 10.49 0.35
CA ASN A 203 6.52 9.32 1.18
C ASN A 203 5.39 8.29 1.33
N ALA A 204 4.56 8.13 0.30
CA ALA A 204 3.63 7.00 0.22
C ALA A 204 4.36 5.67 -0.02
N HIS A 205 5.54 5.71 -0.66
CA HIS A 205 6.31 4.52 -0.97
C HIS A 205 7.79 4.68 -0.63
N ILE A 206 8.44 3.54 -0.42
CA ILE A 206 9.90 3.41 -0.33
C ILE A 206 10.38 2.32 -1.30
N ILE A 207 11.44 2.61 -2.03
CA ILE A 207 12.05 1.69 -2.99
C ILE A 207 13.05 0.80 -2.24
N ILE A 208 12.83 -0.52 -2.28
CA ILE A 208 13.65 -1.48 -1.56
C ILE A 208 13.69 -2.86 -2.27
N PRO A 209 14.80 -3.62 -2.17
CA PRO A 209 14.86 -5.01 -2.60
C PRO A 209 13.96 -5.92 -1.77
N PHE A 210 13.29 -6.87 -2.41
CA PHE A 210 12.43 -7.85 -1.76
C PHE A 210 13.21 -9.14 -1.49
N PHE A 211 13.79 -9.24 -0.29
CA PHE A 211 14.66 -10.33 0.11
C PHE A 211 14.05 -11.21 1.20
N LYS A 212 14.52 -12.45 1.33
CA LYS A 212 14.09 -13.32 2.42
C LYS A 212 14.73 -12.93 3.74
N LYS A 213 13.92 -12.65 4.76
CA LYS A 213 14.39 -12.40 6.13
C LYS A 213 14.84 -13.67 6.85
N SER A 214 14.15 -14.78 6.62
CA SER A 214 14.50 -16.12 7.11
C SER A 214 14.49 -17.12 5.96
N LEU A 215 15.06 -18.31 6.17
CA LEU A 215 15.03 -19.37 5.15
C LEU A 215 13.61 -19.83 4.85
N ASP A 216 12.77 -19.88 5.89
CA ASP A 216 11.43 -20.46 5.85
C ASP A 216 10.34 -19.45 5.47
N SER A 217 10.63 -18.14 5.55
CA SER A 217 9.67 -17.13 5.12
C SER A 217 9.68 -16.94 3.60
N ASN A 218 8.51 -17.13 2.99
CA ASN A 218 8.22 -16.71 1.62
C ASN A 218 7.43 -15.40 1.59
N PHE A 219 7.30 -14.68 2.71
CA PHE A 219 6.60 -13.40 2.76
C PHE A 219 7.58 -12.29 3.16
N PHE A 220 7.60 -11.23 2.35
CA PHE A 220 8.34 -10.00 2.62
C PHE A 220 7.36 -8.93 3.10
N SER A 221 7.40 -8.63 4.40
CA SER A 221 6.56 -7.59 5.02
C SER A 221 7.15 -6.21 4.75
N CYS A 222 6.36 -5.31 4.18
CA CYS A 222 6.68 -3.89 4.11
C CYS A 222 6.32 -3.17 5.43
N GLY A 223 5.28 -3.64 6.12
CA GLY A 223 4.77 -3.03 7.34
C GLY A 223 3.40 -3.54 7.75
N LYS A 224 2.83 -2.88 8.76
CA LYS A 224 1.55 -3.22 9.37
C LYS A 224 0.51 -2.14 9.13
N PHE A 225 -0.64 -2.54 8.62
CA PHE A 225 -1.85 -1.75 8.57
C PHE A 225 -2.57 -1.83 9.92
N LYS A 226 -2.50 -0.73 10.67
CA LYS A 226 -3.11 -0.55 12.00
C LYS A 226 -4.57 -0.17 11.86
N GLN A 227 -5.41 -0.85 12.60
CA GLN A 227 -6.86 -0.63 12.65
C GLN A 227 -7.33 -0.54 14.11
N PRO A 228 -8.40 0.21 14.43
CA PRO A 228 -8.82 0.43 15.81
C PRO A 228 -9.54 -0.75 16.48
N THR A 229 -10.23 -1.61 15.72
CA THR A 229 -11.13 -2.65 16.28
C THR A 229 -10.69 -4.08 16.03
N LEU A 230 -9.77 -4.30 15.10
CA LEU A 230 -9.26 -5.62 14.73
C LEU A 230 -7.74 -5.62 14.81
N ASN A 231 -7.17 -6.82 14.70
CA ASN A 231 -5.72 -7.01 14.64
C ASN A 231 -5.11 -6.25 13.46
N ASP A 232 -3.84 -5.91 13.64
CA ASP A 232 -3.04 -5.36 12.56
C ASP A 232 -2.87 -6.37 11.43
N ILE A 233 -2.85 -5.87 10.21
CA ILE A 233 -2.65 -6.69 9.02
C ILE A 233 -1.25 -6.42 8.46
N SER A 234 -0.47 -7.47 8.27
CA SER A 234 0.83 -7.37 7.59
C SER A 234 0.61 -7.20 6.10
N ILE A 235 1.23 -6.18 5.50
CA ILE A 235 1.12 -5.86 4.07
C ILE A 235 2.47 -6.13 3.42
N GLY A 236 2.48 -6.83 2.29
CA GLY A 236 3.75 -7.16 1.65
C GLY A 236 3.62 -8.08 0.44
N TYR A 237 4.69 -8.83 0.19
CA TYR A 237 4.88 -9.59 -1.04
C TYR A 237 5.13 -11.06 -0.77
N ASN A 238 4.55 -11.93 -1.60
CA ASN A 238 4.92 -13.33 -1.66
C ASN A 238 6.16 -13.49 -2.54
N LEU A 239 7.20 -14.10 -2.00
CA LEU A 239 8.45 -14.41 -2.68
C LEU A 239 8.38 -15.82 -3.27
N LYS A 240 8.31 -15.89 -4.60
CA LYS A 240 8.28 -17.14 -5.34
C LYS A 240 9.68 -17.50 -5.81
N TYR A 241 10.22 -18.59 -5.29
CA TYR A 241 11.55 -19.03 -5.71
C TYR A 241 11.56 -19.31 -7.22
N GLN A 242 12.55 -18.75 -7.91
CA GLN A 242 12.84 -19.08 -9.29
C GLN A 242 14.31 -19.42 -9.43
N ASN A 243 14.61 -20.47 -10.19
CA ASN A 243 15.98 -20.87 -10.47
C ASN A 243 16.59 -19.98 -11.56
N ASN A 244 16.77 -18.69 -11.26
CA ASN A 244 17.35 -17.70 -12.14
C ASN A 244 18.62 -17.13 -11.50
N GLU A 245 19.67 -17.94 -11.50
CA GLU A 245 20.95 -17.59 -10.91
C GLU A 245 21.71 -16.61 -11.81
N ASN A 246 21.86 -15.37 -11.34
CA ASN A 246 22.85 -14.45 -11.89
C ASN A 246 24.23 -14.80 -11.33
N ARG A 247 25.27 -14.57 -12.14
CA ARG A 247 26.66 -14.65 -11.67
C ARG A 247 27.08 -13.31 -11.07
N TYR A 248 27.94 -13.36 -10.06
CA TYR A 248 28.64 -12.16 -9.61
C TYR A 248 29.46 -11.57 -10.76
N GLU A 249 29.38 -10.26 -10.96
CA GLU A 249 30.15 -9.57 -11.99
C GLU A 249 31.64 -9.53 -11.62
N ARG A 250 31.97 -9.18 -10.38
CA ARG A 250 33.33 -9.15 -9.85
C ARG A 250 33.35 -9.19 -8.32
N LYS A 251 34.52 -9.53 -7.77
CA LYS A 251 34.86 -9.21 -6.37
C LYS A 251 35.36 -7.78 -6.29
N ILE A 252 35.03 -7.09 -5.21
CA ILE A 252 35.48 -5.71 -4.96
C ILE A 252 36.21 -5.66 -3.62
N ASN A 253 37.23 -4.83 -3.54
CA ASN A 253 37.84 -4.38 -2.31
C ASN A 253 37.47 -2.91 -2.10
N PRO A 254 36.50 -2.59 -1.21
CA PRO A 254 36.03 -1.22 -1.01
C PRO A 254 37.11 -0.21 -0.60
N SER A 255 38.27 -0.67 -0.12
CA SER A 255 39.41 0.21 0.22
C SER A 255 40.16 0.74 -1.01
N HIS A 256 40.03 0.06 -2.16
CA HIS A 256 40.79 0.37 -3.38
C HIS A 256 39.90 0.53 -4.61
N ASP A 257 38.75 -0.15 -4.63
CA ASP A 257 37.85 -0.22 -5.78
C ASP A 257 36.67 0.74 -5.62
N ASN A 258 36.27 1.35 -6.73
CA ASN A 258 35.00 2.07 -6.80
C ASN A 258 33.85 1.10 -7.00
N ILE A 259 32.73 1.35 -6.32
CA ILE A 259 31.48 0.62 -6.51
C ILE A 259 30.75 1.26 -7.70
N ASN A 260 30.90 0.63 -8.85
CA ASN A 260 30.25 1.03 -10.10
C ASN A 260 29.90 -0.20 -10.96
N CYS A 261 29.04 0.00 -11.95
CA CYS A 261 28.64 -1.00 -12.95
C CYS A 261 29.25 -0.59 -14.31
N LYS A 262 29.87 -1.55 -15.03
CA LYS A 262 30.31 -1.42 -16.44
C LYS A 262 31.08 -0.13 -16.81
N ASN A 263 31.95 0.37 -15.94
CA ASN A 263 32.76 1.60 -16.16
C ASN A 263 31.95 2.90 -16.29
N GLU A 264 30.66 2.91 -15.95
CA GLU A 264 29.90 4.15 -15.84
C GLU A 264 30.18 4.79 -14.47
N ASN A 265 30.68 6.04 -14.49
CA ASN A 265 30.99 6.79 -13.26
C ASN A 265 29.78 7.47 -12.63
N ASP A 266 28.59 7.30 -13.22
CA ASP A 266 27.40 8.01 -12.80
C ASP A 266 26.62 7.22 -11.75
N GLN A 267 27.11 7.30 -10.51
CA GLN A 267 26.51 6.62 -9.36
C GLN A 267 25.08 7.12 -9.07
N GLU A 268 24.74 8.34 -9.50
CA GLU A 268 23.40 8.90 -9.32
C GLU A 268 22.33 8.15 -10.14
N LYS A 269 22.72 7.40 -11.17
CA LYS A 269 21.81 6.56 -11.98
C LYS A 269 21.44 5.23 -11.34
N TYR A 270 21.96 4.91 -10.16
CA TYR A 270 21.75 3.60 -9.54
C TYR A 270 21.30 3.66 -8.08
N TYR A 271 20.54 2.66 -7.67
CA TYR A 271 20.28 2.33 -6.26
C TYR A 271 21.27 1.25 -5.82
N PHE A 272 21.81 1.41 -4.62
CA PHE A 272 22.84 0.52 -4.08
C PHE A 272 22.39 -0.06 -2.75
N PHE A 273 22.53 -1.38 -2.63
CA PHE A 273 22.21 -2.09 -1.41
C PHE A 273 23.28 -3.15 -1.10
N ALA A 274 23.60 -3.29 0.18
CA ALA A 274 24.46 -4.34 0.69
C ALA A 274 23.61 -5.45 1.31
N TYR A 275 23.70 -6.66 0.77
CA TYR A 275 23.06 -7.84 1.32
C TYR A 275 24.05 -8.62 2.18
N SER A 276 23.61 -9.01 3.38
CA SER A 276 24.35 -9.88 4.29
C SER A 276 23.54 -11.14 4.54
N GLU A 277 24.18 -12.30 4.37
CA GLU A 277 23.63 -13.56 4.86
C GLU A 277 23.78 -13.64 6.38
N ASN A 278 22.96 -14.49 7.02
CA ASN A 278 22.96 -14.65 8.47
C ASN A 278 24.33 -15.06 9.05
N TYR A 279 25.10 -15.87 8.33
CA TYR A 279 26.43 -16.32 8.77
C TYR A 279 27.55 -15.30 8.51
N THR A 280 27.28 -14.19 7.83
CA THR A 280 28.30 -13.16 7.51
C THR A 280 28.23 -11.93 8.40
N ASN A 281 27.29 -11.86 9.34
CA ASN A 281 27.14 -10.71 10.24
C ASN A 281 26.89 -11.14 11.69
N TYR A 282 27.32 -10.28 12.62
CA TYR A 282 27.28 -10.56 14.07
C TYR A 282 25.86 -10.68 14.65
N MET A 283 24.84 -10.14 13.95
CA MET A 283 23.45 -10.23 14.38
C MET A 283 22.83 -11.59 14.06
N GLY A 284 23.46 -12.40 13.20
CA GLY A 284 22.92 -13.71 12.83
C GLY A 284 21.66 -13.65 11.96
N GLU A 285 21.42 -12.53 11.27
CA GLU A 285 20.19 -12.27 10.52
C GLU A 285 20.46 -11.93 9.05
N ARG A 286 19.53 -12.23 8.14
CA ARG A 286 19.64 -11.70 6.77
C ARG A 286 19.28 -10.22 6.74
N ARG A 287 20.16 -9.44 6.12
CA ARG A 287 20.02 -7.98 6.08
C ARG A 287 20.22 -7.45 4.68
N MET A 288 19.48 -6.40 4.38
CA MET A 288 19.68 -5.56 3.21
C MET A 288 19.83 -4.15 3.75
N ASP A 289 20.98 -3.53 3.56
CA ASP A 289 21.25 -2.18 4.05
C ASP A 289 21.46 -1.26 2.84
N LYS A 290 20.79 -0.12 2.83
CA LYS A 290 20.99 0.90 1.80
C LYS A 290 22.43 1.42 1.85
N ILE A 291 23.05 1.58 0.69
CA ILE A 291 24.35 2.25 0.58
C ILE A 291 24.12 3.66 0.01
N ASP A 292 24.25 4.67 0.86
CA ASP A 292 24.26 6.06 0.40
C ASP A 292 25.66 6.40 -0.15
N ILE A 293 25.82 6.14 -1.44
CA ILE A 293 27.02 6.54 -2.17
C ILE A 293 26.89 8.04 -2.47
N SER A 294 27.19 8.88 -1.47
CA SER A 294 27.43 10.31 -1.66
C SER A 294 28.90 10.56 -2.00
N PHE A 295 29.20 11.77 -2.52
CA PHE A 295 30.55 12.21 -2.86
C PHE A 295 31.57 12.03 -1.72
N ASP A 296 31.10 12.06 -0.47
CA ASP A 296 31.96 11.96 0.72
C ASP A 296 32.38 10.52 1.06
N LYS A 297 31.86 9.50 0.34
CA LYS A 297 32.19 8.06 0.52
C LYS A 297 32.07 7.53 1.96
N ASN A 298 31.29 8.18 2.82
CA ASN A 298 31.10 7.81 4.23
C ASN A 298 30.13 6.64 4.44
N TYR A 299 30.11 5.66 3.53
CA TYR A 299 29.26 4.47 3.64
C TYR A 299 30.03 3.29 4.27
N LYS A 300 29.34 2.49 5.07
CA LYS A 300 29.92 1.30 5.73
C LYS A 300 29.63 0.06 4.91
N ILE A 301 30.68 -0.68 4.57
CA ILE A 301 30.59 -2.00 3.92
C ILE A 301 31.37 -2.99 4.76
N TYR A 302 30.83 -4.20 4.87
CA TYR A 302 31.38 -5.27 5.67
C TYR A 302 31.85 -6.42 4.78
N ALA A 303 32.86 -7.16 5.25
CA ALA A 303 33.36 -8.32 4.55
C ALA A 303 32.27 -9.39 4.40
N GLY A 304 32.22 -10.04 3.23
CA GLY A 304 31.26 -11.09 2.93
C GLY A 304 29.86 -10.59 2.51
N GLN A 305 29.68 -9.28 2.34
CA GLN A 305 28.45 -8.73 1.75
C GLN A 305 28.43 -8.86 0.22
N SER A 306 27.22 -9.01 -0.32
CA SER A 306 26.94 -8.92 -1.75
C SER A 306 26.32 -7.57 -2.06
N ILE A 307 26.89 -6.81 -3.00
CA ILE A 307 26.36 -5.51 -3.39
C ILE A 307 25.41 -5.68 -4.58
N TYR A 308 24.19 -5.19 -4.43
CA TYR A 308 23.19 -5.13 -5.48
C TYR A 308 23.11 -3.70 -6.00
N ILE A 309 23.18 -3.57 -7.32
CA ILE A 309 23.18 -2.30 -8.03
C ILE A 309 22.01 -2.33 -9.02
N TYR A 310 21.06 -1.40 -8.86
CA TYR A 310 19.84 -1.35 -9.65
C TYR A 310 19.75 -0.05 -10.45
N PRO A 311 19.51 -0.09 -11.78
CA PRO A 311 19.31 1.13 -12.56
C PRO A 311 18.05 1.88 -12.10
N ARG A 312 18.18 3.17 -11.73
CA ARG A 312 17.06 4.00 -11.26
C ARG A 312 16.02 4.27 -12.32
N GLY A 313 16.47 4.62 -13.54
CA GLY A 313 15.60 5.11 -14.60
C GLY A 313 14.42 4.18 -14.94
N LYS A 314 14.59 2.86 -14.81
CA LYS A 314 13.48 1.90 -15.01
C LYS A 314 12.41 2.01 -13.92
N ILE A 315 12.83 2.13 -12.67
CA ILE A 315 11.95 2.21 -11.49
C ILE A 315 11.26 3.58 -11.44
N GLU A 316 12.03 4.66 -11.65
CA GLU A 316 11.47 6.01 -11.68
C GLU A 316 10.45 6.18 -12.82
N ASN A 317 10.73 5.64 -14.01
CA ASN A 317 9.75 5.64 -15.10
C ASN A 317 8.53 4.80 -14.75
N PHE A 318 8.69 3.64 -14.13
CA PHE A 318 7.56 2.83 -13.66
C PHE A 318 6.69 3.63 -12.68
N ILE A 319 7.29 4.33 -11.71
CA ILE A 319 6.56 5.18 -10.76
C ILE A 319 5.80 6.27 -11.52
N LYS A 320 6.47 7.02 -12.41
CA LYS A 320 5.83 8.12 -13.16
C LYS A 320 4.71 7.66 -14.10
N THR A 321 4.84 6.49 -14.72
CA THR A 321 3.87 6.00 -15.71
C THR A 321 2.67 5.30 -15.08
N TYR A 322 2.88 4.50 -14.02
CA TYR A 322 1.81 3.69 -13.41
C TYR A 322 1.25 4.29 -12.12
N HIS A 323 1.90 5.36 -11.62
CA HIS A 323 1.40 6.20 -10.55
C HIS A 323 1.40 7.67 -11.01
N PRO A 324 0.74 8.00 -12.15
CA PRO A 324 0.64 9.39 -12.57
C PRO A 324 -0.22 10.15 -11.55
N PHE A 325 0.31 11.28 -11.09
CA PHE A 325 -0.30 12.21 -10.15
C PHE A 325 -1.68 12.71 -10.62
#